data_AF-A0A842WPL5-F1
#
_entry.id   AF-A0A842WPL5-F1
#
_cell.length_a   1.000
_cell.length_b   1.000
_cell.length_c   1.000
_cell.angle_alpha   90.00
_cell.angle_beta   90.00
_cell.angle_gamma   90.00
#
_symmetry.space_group_name_H-M   'P 1'
#
loop_
_entity.id
_entity.type
_entity.pdbx_description
1 polymer ?
#
loop_
_entity_poly.entity_id
_entity_poly.type
_entity_poly.pdbx_seq_one_letter_code
_entity_poly.pdbx_strand_id
1 'polypeptide(L)' 'MAVYRISELRGLSEAELEKKLEELNLALLEGGPENPKKNREIRKAIARILTLKNEKKKT' A
#
# COMPACT_ATOMS: atom_id res chain seq x y z
N MET A 1 -12.44 -0.69 -7.22
CA MET A 1 -11.77 0.50 -6.66
C MET A 1 -10.43 0.07 -6.10
N ALA A 2 -9.32 0.61 -6.59
CA ALA A 2 -8.01 0.35 -5.99
C ALA A 2 -7.67 1.54 -5.08
N VAL A 3 -7.16 1.26 -3.87
CA VAL A 3 -6.72 2.34 -2.96
C VAL A 3 -5.60 3.16 -3.58
N TYR A 4 -4.71 2.51 -4.35
CA TYR A 4 -3.69 3.14 -5.19
C TYR A 4 -3.52 2.36 -6.49
N ARG A 5 -3.34 3.07 -7.61
CA ARG A 5 -2.90 2.52 -8.89
C ARG A 5 -1.37 2.43 -8.91
N ILE A 6 -0.84 1.45 -9.65
CA ILE A 6 0.63 1.26 -9.77
C ILE A 6 1.30 2.50 -10.38
N SER A 7 0.64 3.16 -11.34
CA SER A 7 1.14 4.40 -11.96
C SER A 7 1.34 5.52 -10.94
N GLU A 8 0.46 5.63 -9.94
CA GLU A 8 0.55 6.64 -8.88
C GLU A 8 1.70 6.33 -7.93
N LEU A 9 1.98 5.05 -7.67
CA LEU A 9 3.02 4.62 -6.74
C LEU A 9 4.43 4.67 -7.35
N ARG A 10 4.58 4.45 -8.66
CA ARG A 10 5.90 4.46 -9.33
C ARG A 10 6.59 5.82 -9.32
N GLY A 11 5.81 6.91 -9.35
CA GLY A 11 6.34 8.27 -9.31
C GLY A 11 6.78 8.75 -7.93
N LEU A 12 6.48 7.99 -6.87
CA LEU A 12 6.80 8.37 -5.50
C LEU A 12 8.24 8.02 -5.14
N SER A 13 8.84 8.82 -4.26
CA SER A 13 10.10 8.53 -3.59
C SER A 13 9.97 7.36 -2.62
N GLU A 14 11.10 6.79 -2.17
CA GLU A 14 11.06 5.70 -1.18
C GLU A 14 10.44 6.15 0.15
N ALA A 15 10.72 7.38 0.61
CA ALA A 15 10.12 7.94 1.82
C ALA A 15 8.60 8.11 1.71
N GLU A 16 8.09 8.52 0.56
CA GLU A 16 6.65 8.62 0.32
C GLU A 16 5.97 7.27 0.27
N LEU A 17 6.64 6.25 -0.30
CA LEU A 17 6.17 4.88 -0.28
C LEU A 17 6.13 4.32 1.16
N GLU A 18 7.14 4.63 1.98
CA GLU A 18 7.19 4.28 3.40
C GLU A 18 6.01 4.89 4.17
N LYS A 19 5.79 6.20 4.00
CA LYS A 19 4.69 6.91 4.67
C LYS A 19 3.32 6.33 4.29
N LYS A 20 3.09 6.06 3.01
CA LYS A 20 1.85 5.41 2.55
C LYS A 20 1.69 4.00 3.08
N LEU A 21 2.79 3.26 3.27
CA LEU A 21 2.76 1.92 3.84
C LEU A 21 2.31 1.96 5.30
N GLU A 22 2.83 2.90 6.10
CA GLU A 22 2.42 3.10 7.50
C GLU A 22 0.94 3.46 7.61
N GLU A 23 0.47 4.41 6.79
CA GLU A 23 -0.95 4.81 6.74
C GLU A 23 -1.88 3.63 6.44
N LEU A 24 -1.49 2.77 5.48
CA LEU A 24 -2.28 1.59 5.11
C LEU A 24 -2.28 0.51 6.20
N ASN A 25 -1.17 0.32 6.89
CA ASN A 25 -1.09 -0.62 8.00
C ASN A 25 -1.96 -0.17 9.18
N LEU A 26 -1.95 1.13 9.51
CA LEU A 26 -2.81 1.69 10.53
C LEU A 26 -4.29 1.52 10.15
N ALA A 27 -4.65 1.87 8.91
CA ALA A 27 -6.01 1.70 8.41
C ALA A 27 -6.49 0.23 8.40
N LEU A 28 -5.56 -0.73 8.25
CA LEU A 28 -5.88 -2.16 8.33
C LEU A 28 -6.12 -2.62 9.77
N LEU A 29 -5.34 -2.10 10.73
CA LEU A 29 -5.52 -2.33 12.16
C LEU A 29 -6.86 -1.77 12.66
N GLU A 30 -7.18 -0.54 12.28
CA GLU A 30 -8.43 0.14 12.65
C GLU A 30 -9.67 -0.43 11.93
N GLY A 31 -9.49 -1.03 10.75
CA GLY A 31 -10.59 -1.47 9.89
C GLY A 31 -11.44 -2.60 10.46
N GLY A 32 -10.94 -3.34 11.45
CA GLY A 32 -11.66 -4.42 12.15
C GLY A 32 -12.23 -5.51 11.22
N PRO A 33 -12.98 -6.48 11.75
CA PRO A 33 -13.65 -7.50 10.92
C PRO A 33 -14.85 -6.95 10.12
N GLU A 34 -15.33 -5.74 10.43
CA GLU A 34 -16.60 -5.19 9.91
C GLU A 34 -16.56 -4.83 8.41
N ASN A 35 -15.38 -4.59 7.84
CA ASN A 35 -15.25 -4.21 6.43
C ASN A 35 -14.24 -5.09 5.65
N PRO A 36 -14.56 -6.38 5.42
CA PRO A 36 -13.63 -7.34 4.81
C PRO A 36 -13.23 -6.96 3.38
N LYS A 37 -14.13 -6.33 2.61
CA LYS A 37 -13.84 -5.83 1.26
C LYS A 37 -12.80 -4.71 1.29
N LYS A 38 -12.94 -3.74 2.21
CA LYS A 38 -11.99 -2.64 2.40
C LYS A 38 -10.62 -3.18 2.82
N ASN A 39 -10.59 -4.10 3.78
CA ASN A 39 -9.36 -4.74 4.26
C ASN A 39 -8.64 -5.50 3.14
N ARG A 40 -9.39 -6.18 2.27
CA ARG A 40 -8.81 -6.85 1.08
C ARG A 40 -8.13 -5.84 0.15
N GLU A 41 -8.74 -4.69 -0.10
CA GLU A 41 -8.16 -3.68 -0.97
C GLU A 41 -6.95 -2.98 -0.35
N ILE A 42 -6.97 -2.74 0.97
CA ILE A 42 -5.81 -2.23 1.73
C ILE A 42 -4.64 -3.21 1.65
N ARG A 43 -4.88 -4.51 1.90
CA ARG A 43 -3.83 -5.55 1.77
C ARG A 43 -3.22 -5.60 0.37
N LYS A 44 -4.03 -5.47 -0.67
CA LYS A 44 -3.53 -5.40 -2.06
C LYS A 44 -2.68 -4.15 -2.29
N ALA A 45 -3.05 -3.01 -1.71
CA ALA A 45 -2.29 -1.78 -1.83
C ALA A 45 -0.92 -1.89 -1.13
N ILE A 46 -0.89 -2.46 0.08
CA ILE A 46 0.35 -2.78 0.81
C ILE A 46 1.26 -3.66 -0.05
N ALA A 47 0.73 -4.76 -0.61
CA ALA A 47 1.51 -5.67 -1.45
C ALA A 47 2.13 -4.95 -2.65
N ARG A 48 1.39 -4.07 -3.33
CA ARG A 48 1.92 -3.29 -4.47
C ARG A 48 3.06 -2.35 -4.07
N ILE A 49 2.94 -1.67 -2.92
CA ILE A 49 4.01 -0.81 -2.41
C ILE A 49 5.27 -1.62 -2.11
N LEU A 50 5.13 -2.76 -1.43
CA LEU A 50 6.25 -3.65 -1.12
C LEU A 50 6.93 -4.19 -2.38
N THR A 51 6.15 -4.56 -3.40
CA THR A 51 6.69 -4.95 -4.71
C THR A 51 7.53 -3.83 -5.32
N LEU A 52 7.02 -2.60 -5.34
CA LEU A 52 7.74 -1.46 -5.91
C LEU A 52 9.01 -1.11 -5.13
N LYS A 53 8.98 -1.18 -3.80
CA LYS A 53 10.19 -1.01 -2.97
C LYS A 53 11.23 -2.08 -3.30
N ASN A 54 10.81 -3.33 -3.48
CA ASN A 54 11.71 -4.42 -3.86
C ASN A 54 12.24 -4.28 -5.29
N GLU A 55 11.44 -3.80 -6.24
CA GLU A 55 11.88 -3.47 -7.60
C GLU A 55 12.98 -2.40 -7.55
N LYS A 56 12.77 -1.32 -6.80
CA LYS A 56 13.76 -0.23 -6.64
C LYS A 56 15.08 -0.70 -6.03
N LYS A 57 15.04 -1.60 -5.04
CA LYS A 57 16.24 -2.16 -4.38
C LYS A 57 17.07 -3.09 -5.26
N LYS A 58 16.49 -3.64 -6.32
CA LYS A 58 17.16 -4.57 -7.25
C LYS A 58 17.85 -3.87 -8.42
N THR A 59 17.57 -2.59 -8.63
CA THR A 59 18.23 -1.69 -9.59
C THR A 59 19.39 -0.96 -8.94
#